data_AF-A0A1G9NW60-F1
#
_entry.id   AF-A0A1G9NW60-F1
#
_cell.length_a   1.000
_cell.length_b   1.000
_cell.length_c   1.000
_cell.angle_alpha   90.00
_cell.angle_beta   90.00
_cell.angle_gamma   90.00
#
_symmetry.space_group_name_H-M   'P 1'
#
loop_
_entity.id
_entity.type
_entity.pdbx_description
1 polymer ?
#
loop_
_entity_poly.entity_id
_entity_poly.type
_entity_poly.pdbx_seq_one_letter_code
_entity_poly.pdbx_strand_id
1 'polypeptide(L)'
;MADATHQGDMQPVWKMIYLARRNPRLAPQDFPQAWREHSALGRQCANVGRRVRSVAQCARVLSADEAVLSQEYDGVNLMVLADRAAGRDIWDDPETLAIMRPDELRVFDGHVRGFTLLASQDVLHQQASLPPGPPRIGQVILTGFVQHQPAPQDWQDADTAMLAPPYGWNSGALGQAQRIVRNLVRELPPPGYRFRQVMEWWFASLPEARAAARALHMQPPAWGSSVLVLTQVTHARP
;
A
#
# COMPACT_ATOMS: atom_id res chain seq x y z
N MET A 1 -31.79 -27.70 10.78
CA MET A 1 -31.04 -27.11 11.91
C MET A 1 -29.81 -26.46 11.30
N ALA A 2 -29.75 -25.13 11.35
CA ALA A 2 -28.68 -24.35 10.75
C ALA A 2 -27.40 -24.52 11.59
N ASP A 3 -26.34 -24.96 10.93
CA ASP A 3 -25.02 -25.14 11.54
C ASP A 3 -24.33 -23.77 11.56
N ALA A 4 -24.25 -23.18 12.76
CA ALA A 4 -23.56 -21.93 12.99
C ALA A 4 -22.06 -22.20 12.85
N THR A 5 -21.53 -21.89 11.66
CA THR A 5 -20.09 -21.92 11.41
C THR A 5 -19.42 -20.91 12.34
N HIS A 6 -18.58 -21.42 13.24
CA HIS A 6 -17.62 -20.64 14.02
C HIS A 6 -16.79 -19.75 13.08
N GLN A 7 -17.19 -18.49 12.94
CA GLN A 7 -16.26 -17.42 12.56
C GLN A 7 -15.29 -17.25 13.74
N GLY A 8 -14.19 -17.99 13.71
CA GLY A 8 -13.05 -17.68 14.56
C GLY A 8 -12.68 -16.22 14.30
N ASP A 9 -12.60 -15.44 15.38
CA ASP A 9 -12.36 -13.99 15.39
C ASP A 9 -10.93 -13.74 14.86
N MET A 10 -10.75 -13.83 13.54
CA MET A 10 -9.49 -13.56 12.88
C MET A 10 -9.20 -12.09 13.07
N GLN A 11 -8.21 -11.78 13.91
CA GLN A 11 -7.81 -10.41 14.11
C GLN A 11 -7.47 -9.74 12.77
N PRO A 12 -7.92 -8.50 12.54
CA PRO A 12 -7.68 -7.80 11.30
C PRO A 12 -6.17 -7.65 11.06
N VAL A 13 -5.75 -7.85 9.82
CA VAL A 13 -4.36 -7.59 9.42
C VAL A 13 -4.19 -6.07 9.27
N TRP A 14 -3.28 -5.50 10.07
CA TRP A 14 -2.96 -4.07 10.04
C TRP A 14 -1.76 -3.80 9.16
N LYS A 15 -1.83 -2.73 8.37
CA LYS A 15 -0.72 -2.26 7.54
C LYS A 15 -0.44 -0.78 7.74
N MET A 16 0.85 -0.45 7.69
CA MET A 16 1.32 0.85 7.28
C MET A 16 1.64 0.83 5.79
N ILE A 17 0.94 1.67 5.05
CA ILE A 17 1.07 1.79 3.60
C ILE A 17 1.51 3.21 3.30
N TYR A 18 2.61 3.37 2.59
CA TYR A 18 3.07 4.70 2.21
C TYR A 18 3.31 4.80 0.71
N LEU A 19 2.92 5.96 0.17
CA LEU A 19 3.02 6.32 -1.23
C LEU A 19 4.23 7.25 -1.38
N ALA A 20 5.37 6.66 -1.75
CA ALA A 20 6.68 7.29 -1.65
C ALA A 20 7.00 8.12 -2.89
N ARG A 21 7.60 9.29 -2.67
CA ARG A 21 8.44 9.96 -3.66
C ARG A 21 9.88 9.83 -3.23
N ARG A 22 10.78 9.59 -4.17
CA ARG A 22 12.22 9.53 -3.89
C ARG A 22 12.77 10.92 -3.58
N ASN A 23 13.90 10.99 -2.90
CA ASN A 23 14.67 12.21 -2.83
C ASN A 23 14.95 12.68 -4.29
N PRO A 24 14.61 13.93 -4.68
CA PRO A 24 14.80 14.41 -6.05
C PRO A 24 16.24 14.29 -6.57
N ARG A 25 17.24 14.28 -5.68
CA ARG A 25 18.66 14.10 -6.00
C ARG A 25 19.07 12.65 -6.31
N LEU A 26 18.25 11.68 -5.91
CA LEU A 26 18.51 10.25 -6.13
C LEU A 26 17.91 9.83 -7.47
N ALA A 27 18.67 9.20 -8.36
CA ALA A 27 18.11 8.81 -9.66
C ALA A 27 16.99 7.75 -9.52
N PRO A 28 15.95 7.76 -10.38
CA PRO A 28 14.85 6.80 -10.29
C PRO A 28 15.28 5.33 -10.22
N GLN A 29 16.31 4.95 -10.99
CA GLN A 29 16.83 3.58 -11.03
C GLN A 29 17.55 3.16 -9.74
N ASP A 30 18.07 4.11 -8.96
CA ASP A 30 18.81 3.86 -7.73
C ASP A 30 17.90 3.81 -6.50
N PHE A 31 16.69 4.36 -6.62
CA PHE A 31 15.70 4.41 -5.55
C PHE A 31 15.41 3.04 -4.91
N PRO A 32 15.18 1.94 -5.65
CA PRO A 32 14.92 0.63 -5.05
C PRO A 32 16.07 0.13 -4.17
N GLN A 33 17.32 0.42 -4.56
CA GLN A 33 18.49 0.02 -3.79
C GLN A 33 18.63 0.87 -2.52
N ALA A 34 18.53 2.19 -2.62
CA ALA A 34 18.59 3.08 -1.46
C ALA A 34 17.47 2.79 -0.45
N TRP A 35 16.29 2.43 -0.95
CA TRP A 35 15.14 2.06 -0.14
C TRP A 35 15.31 0.69 0.53
N ARG A 36 15.98 -0.28 -0.12
CA ARG A 36 16.35 -1.55 0.51
C ARG A 36 17.32 -1.34 1.67
N GLU A 37 18.31 -0.47 1.50
CA GLU A 37 19.25 -0.07 2.55
C GLU A 37 18.53 0.58 3.73
N HIS A 38 17.56 1.45 3.47
CA HIS A 38 16.70 2.05 4.50
C HIS A 38 15.94 0.99 5.31
N SER A 39 15.35 -0.01 4.65
CA SER A 39 14.68 -1.14 5.33
C SER A 39 15.66 -1.97 6.18
N ALA A 40 16.90 -2.13 5.71
CA ALA A 40 17.95 -2.82 6.45
C ALA A 40 18.38 -2.02 7.70
N LEU A 41 18.51 -0.70 7.60
CA LEU A 41 18.77 0.19 8.74
C LEU A 41 17.62 0.15 9.74
N GLY A 42 16.38 0.28 9.27
CA GLY A 42 15.19 0.19 10.11
C GLY A 42 15.08 -1.14 10.85
N ARG A 43 15.53 -2.25 10.26
CA ARG A 43 15.57 -3.56 10.92
C ARG A 43 16.49 -3.60 12.14
N GLN A 44 17.57 -2.81 12.14
CA GLN A 44 18.51 -2.74 13.26
C GLN A 44 17.88 -2.01 14.46
N CYS A 45 16.84 -1.21 14.23
CA CYS A 45 16.11 -0.52 15.28
C CYS A 45 15.14 -1.48 16.00
N ALA A 46 15.37 -1.72 17.29
CA ALA A 46 14.56 -2.65 18.09
C ALA A 46 13.06 -2.26 18.09
N ASN A 47 12.75 -0.97 18.07
CA ASN A 47 11.38 -0.46 18.03
C ASN A 47 10.61 -0.95 16.78
N VAL A 48 11.27 -0.92 15.62
CA VAL A 48 10.73 -1.35 14.33
C VAL A 48 10.62 -2.88 14.29
N GLY A 49 11.67 -3.60 14.70
CA GLY A 49 11.70 -5.06 14.66
C GLY A 49 10.61 -5.75 15.50
N ARG A 50 10.15 -5.12 16.59
CA ARG A 50 9.04 -5.63 17.41
C ARG A 50 7.66 -5.39 16.81
N ARG A 51 7.52 -4.37 15.97
CA ARG A 51 6.23 -3.84 15.50
C ARG A 51 5.89 -4.25 14.08
N VAL A 52 6.91 -4.47 13.26
CA VAL A 52 6.75 -4.87 11.87
C VAL A 52 6.81 -6.38 11.79
N ARG A 53 5.73 -6.97 11.28
CA ARG A 53 5.72 -8.38 10.88
C ARG A 53 6.47 -8.47 9.57
N SER A 54 5.86 -8.09 8.45
CA SER A 54 6.49 -8.18 7.13
C SER A 54 6.57 -6.83 6.42
N VAL A 55 7.45 -6.75 5.42
CA VAL A 55 7.62 -5.59 4.54
C VAL A 55 7.66 -6.07 3.09
N ALA A 56 6.96 -5.36 2.21
CA ALA A 56 7.20 -5.38 0.78
C ALA A 56 7.38 -3.96 0.25
N GLN A 57 8.49 -3.72 -0.44
CA GLN A 57 8.80 -2.46 -1.12
C GLN A 57 8.51 -2.65 -2.60
N CYS A 58 7.52 -1.93 -3.09
CA CYS A 58 7.04 -2.02 -4.45
C CYS A 58 7.52 -0.78 -5.20
N ALA A 59 8.59 -0.90 -6.00
CA ALA A 59 9.10 0.22 -6.78
C ALA A 59 8.27 0.42 -8.05
N ARG A 60 8.06 1.68 -8.48
CA ARG A 60 7.36 2.00 -9.73
C ARG A 60 8.07 1.35 -10.91
N VAL A 61 7.28 0.76 -11.80
CA VAL A 61 7.78 0.25 -13.08
C VAL A 61 8.07 1.43 -14.00
N LEU A 62 9.34 1.80 -14.16
CA LEU A 62 9.75 3.00 -14.91
C LEU A 62 9.39 2.95 -16.40
N SER A 63 9.25 1.76 -16.97
CA SER A 63 8.85 1.54 -18.37
C SER A 63 7.33 1.53 -18.60
N ALA A 64 6.53 1.72 -17.54
CA ALA A 64 5.09 1.83 -17.64
C ALA A 64 4.68 3.30 -17.82
N ASP A 65 4.08 3.58 -18.97
CA ASP A 65 3.73 4.90 -19.47
C ASP A 65 2.22 5.06 -19.73
N GLU A 66 1.40 4.15 -19.21
CA GLU A 66 -0.06 4.27 -19.31
C GLU A 66 -0.54 5.58 -18.69
N ALA A 67 -1.37 6.32 -19.43
CA ALA A 67 -1.80 7.68 -19.09
C ALA A 67 -2.53 7.80 -17.73
N VAL A 68 -3.13 6.71 -17.22
CA VAL A 68 -3.80 6.70 -15.91
C VAL A 68 -2.82 6.56 -14.73
N LEU A 69 -1.58 6.13 -15.00
CA LEU A 69 -0.58 5.87 -13.96
C LEU A 69 0.13 7.17 -13.58
N SER A 70 0.24 7.42 -12.29
CA SER A 70 1.01 8.54 -11.77
C SER A 70 2.50 8.31 -11.97
N GLN A 71 3.17 9.36 -12.46
CA GLN A 71 4.62 9.44 -12.58
C GLN A 71 5.26 10.24 -11.44
N GLU A 72 4.45 10.80 -10.53
CA GLU A 72 4.91 11.63 -9.41
C GLU A 72 5.48 10.82 -8.24
N TYR A 73 5.12 9.53 -8.16
CA TYR A 73 5.51 8.65 -7.07
C TYR A 73 6.44 7.55 -7.57
N ASP A 74 7.38 7.16 -6.73
CA ASP A 74 8.43 6.19 -7.08
C ASP A 74 8.19 4.81 -6.47
N GLY A 75 7.20 4.66 -5.60
CA GLY A 75 6.76 3.35 -5.15
C GLY A 75 5.75 3.35 -4.01
N VAL A 76 5.40 2.14 -3.59
CA VAL A 76 4.44 1.85 -2.51
C VAL A 76 5.04 0.86 -1.53
N ASN A 77 4.94 1.17 -0.25
CA ASN A 77 5.27 0.23 0.80
C ASN A 77 4.04 -0.52 1.29
N LEU A 78 4.20 -1.81 1.54
CA LEU A 78 3.21 -2.62 2.22
C LEU A 78 3.87 -3.24 3.44
N MET A 79 3.69 -2.60 4.61
CA MET A 79 4.28 -3.05 5.86
C MET A 79 3.20 -3.58 6.79
N VAL A 80 3.20 -4.89 7.02
CA VAL A 80 2.27 -5.55 7.94
C VAL A 80 2.76 -5.35 9.37
N LEU A 81 1.85 -4.94 10.24
CA LEU A 81 2.14 -4.64 11.63
C LEU A 81 1.76 -5.81 12.55
N ALA A 82 2.29 -5.78 13.77
CA ALA A 82 1.92 -6.71 14.82
C ALA A 82 0.45 -6.55 15.23
N ASP A 83 -0.02 -5.31 15.31
CA ASP A 83 -1.40 -4.93 15.64
C ASP A 83 -1.65 -3.46 15.26
N ARG A 84 -2.81 -2.90 15.63
CA ARG A 84 -3.15 -1.49 15.42
C ARG A 84 -2.22 -0.54 16.19
N ALA A 85 -1.91 -0.85 17.45
CA ALA A 85 -1.15 0.03 18.33
C ALA A 85 0.28 0.23 17.82
N ALA A 86 0.88 -0.81 17.24
CA ALA A 86 2.17 -0.76 16.58
C ALA A 86 2.28 0.36 15.53
N GLY A 87 1.19 0.72 14.84
CA GLY A 87 1.18 1.78 13.83
C GLY A 87 1.32 3.19 14.39
N ARG A 88 0.95 3.39 15.67
CA ARG A 88 1.13 4.64 16.40
C ARG A 88 2.50 4.67 17.07
N ASP A 89 2.80 3.62 17.80
CA ASP A 89 3.98 3.52 18.67
C ASP A 89 5.32 3.43 17.91
N ILE A 90 5.29 3.05 16.62
CA ILE A 90 6.52 2.99 15.80
C ILE A 90 7.20 4.36 15.67
N TRP A 91 6.46 5.45 15.91
CA TRP A 91 6.92 6.83 15.75
C TRP A 91 7.48 7.48 17.02
N ASP A 92 7.40 6.81 18.17
CA ASP A 92 7.59 7.45 19.48
C ASP A 92 8.93 7.10 20.15
N ASP A 93 9.81 6.36 19.46
CA ASP A 93 11.14 6.01 19.97
C ASP A 93 12.21 7.02 19.51
N PRO A 94 12.76 7.85 20.41
CA PRO A 94 13.76 8.86 20.06
C PRO A 94 15.04 8.27 19.46
N GLU A 95 15.45 7.07 19.88
CA GLU A 95 16.66 6.42 19.37
C GLU A 95 16.47 6.01 17.91
N THR A 96 15.37 5.31 17.61
CA THR A 96 14.98 4.99 16.23
C THR A 96 14.88 6.26 15.38
N LEU A 97 14.26 7.33 15.90
CA LEU A 97 14.10 8.57 15.16
C LEU A 97 15.44 9.26 14.85
N ALA A 98 16.40 9.24 15.79
CA ALA A 98 17.72 9.81 15.58
C ALA A 98 18.50 9.10 14.46
N ILE A 99 18.30 7.79 14.30
CA ILE A 99 18.90 6.97 13.24
C ILE A 99 18.16 7.14 11.92
N MET A 100 16.83 7.04 11.94
CA MET A 100 16.02 6.93 10.72
C MET A 100 15.79 8.27 10.04
N ARG A 101 15.57 9.38 10.77
CA ARG A 101 15.22 10.67 10.15
C ARG A 101 16.27 11.20 9.15
N PRO A 102 17.57 11.14 9.42
CA PRO A 102 18.58 11.53 8.43
C PRO A 102 18.54 10.61 7.19
N ASP A 103 18.32 9.31 7.38
CA ASP A 103 18.27 8.34 6.30
C ASP A 103 16.98 8.46 5.47
N GLU A 104 15.85 8.81 6.08
CA GLU A 104 14.60 9.13 5.37
C GLU A 104 14.83 10.25 4.36
N LEU A 105 15.53 11.32 4.75
CA LEU A 105 15.84 12.44 3.84
C LEU A 105 16.91 12.10 2.80
N ARG A 106 17.72 11.04 3.00
CA ARG A 106 18.60 10.51 1.96
C ARG A 106 17.80 9.82 0.85
N VAL A 107 16.71 9.15 1.21
CA VAL A 107 15.99 8.20 0.35
C VAL A 107 14.72 8.80 -0.26
N PHE A 108 13.96 9.56 0.52
CA PHE A 108 12.65 10.10 0.18
C PHE A 108 12.67 11.64 0.07
N ASP A 109 11.59 12.21 -0.47
CA ASP A 109 11.39 13.67 -0.54
C ASP A 109 10.98 14.31 0.80
N GLY A 110 10.81 13.50 1.85
CA GLY A 110 10.43 13.93 3.18
C GLY A 110 10.45 12.79 4.20
N HIS A 111 9.94 13.07 5.40
CA HIS A 111 9.84 12.06 6.46
C HIS A 111 8.69 11.09 6.21
N VAL A 112 8.92 9.79 6.43
CA VAL A 112 7.98 8.70 6.05
C VAL A 112 6.62 8.86 6.70
N ARG A 113 6.57 9.34 7.95
CA ARG A 113 5.31 9.64 8.66
C ARG A 113 4.40 10.61 7.88
N GLY A 114 4.97 11.53 7.11
CA GLY A 114 4.24 12.55 6.33
C GLY A 114 3.50 12.02 5.10
N PHE A 115 3.71 10.76 4.73
CA PHE A 115 3.07 10.12 3.57
C PHE A 115 2.65 8.66 3.84
N THR A 116 2.48 8.31 5.12
CA THR A 116 2.06 6.97 5.58
C THR A 116 0.60 6.95 6.01
N LEU A 117 -0.10 5.89 5.62
CA LEU A 117 -1.47 5.56 5.98
C LEU A 117 -1.49 4.33 6.90
N LEU A 118 -2.29 4.38 7.96
CA LEU A 118 -2.61 3.19 8.77
C LEU A 118 -3.94 2.61 8.30
N ALA A 119 -3.93 1.33 7.88
CA ALA A 119 -5.09 0.69 7.29
C ALA A 119 -5.31 -0.74 7.82
N SER A 120 -6.57 -1.16 7.83
CA SER A 120 -6.96 -2.57 8.04
C SER A 120 -7.17 -3.24 6.69
N GLN A 121 -6.68 -4.46 6.53
CA GLN A 121 -6.73 -5.22 5.29
C GLN A 121 -7.94 -6.16 5.22
N ASP A 122 -8.61 -6.16 4.07
CA ASP A 122 -9.57 -7.18 3.63
C ASP A 122 -9.08 -7.82 2.33
N VAL A 123 -9.01 -9.15 2.27
CA VAL A 123 -8.73 -9.86 1.01
C VAL A 123 -10.06 -10.13 0.32
N LEU A 124 -10.29 -9.49 -0.82
CA LEU A 124 -11.56 -9.57 -1.56
C LEU A 124 -11.55 -10.71 -2.58
N HIS A 125 -10.38 -11.02 -3.12
CA HIS A 125 -10.19 -12.12 -4.07
C HIS A 125 -8.80 -12.75 -3.86
N GLN A 126 -8.74 -14.08 -3.95
CA GLN A 126 -7.48 -14.81 -4.04
C GLN A 126 -7.66 -16.08 -4.86
N GLN A 127 -6.84 -16.22 -5.90
CA GLN A 127 -6.74 -17.43 -6.68
C GLN A 127 -6.15 -18.56 -5.81
N ALA A 128 -6.74 -19.75 -5.87
CA ALA A 128 -6.37 -20.88 -5.02
C ALA A 128 -4.89 -21.32 -5.16
N SER A 129 -4.29 -21.12 -6.32
CA SER A 129 -2.88 -21.46 -6.58
C SER A 129 -1.90 -20.42 -6.03
N LEU A 130 -2.35 -19.23 -5.62
CA LEU A 130 -1.50 -18.22 -5.00
C LEU A 130 -1.48 -18.47 -3.49
N PRO A 131 -0.31 -18.75 -2.88
CA PRO A 131 -0.24 -18.99 -1.45
C PRO A 131 -0.55 -17.71 -0.66
N PRO A 132 -1.15 -17.84 0.52
CA PRO A 132 -1.45 -16.70 1.38
C PRO A 132 -0.14 -16.04 1.87
N GLY A 133 -0.24 -14.77 2.26
CA GLY A 133 0.88 -14.01 2.83
C GLY A 133 1.15 -12.68 2.11
N PRO A 134 2.26 -12.01 2.47
CA PRO A 134 2.70 -10.77 1.81
C PRO A 134 3.17 -11.05 0.37
N PRO A 135 3.26 -10.00 -0.47
CA PRO A 135 3.71 -10.19 -1.83
C PRO A 135 5.21 -10.52 -1.87
N ARG A 136 5.61 -11.34 -2.84
CA ARG A 136 6.99 -11.79 -3.03
C ARG A 136 7.76 -10.89 -3.98
N ILE A 137 9.09 -10.95 -3.91
CA ILE A 137 9.97 -10.31 -4.90
C ILE A 137 9.54 -10.70 -6.32
N GLY A 138 9.46 -9.72 -7.20
CA GLY A 138 9.04 -9.88 -8.59
C GLY A 138 7.52 -9.74 -8.81
N GLN A 139 6.70 -9.78 -7.75
CA GLN A 139 5.25 -9.61 -7.86
C GLN A 139 4.91 -8.24 -8.46
N VAL A 140 4.04 -8.23 -9.47
CA VAL A 140 3.52 -7.00 -10.08
C VAL A 140 2.22 -6.62 -9.41
N ILE A 141 2.13 -5.35 -8.98
CA ILE A 141 0.98 -4.81 -8.26
C ILE A 141 0.60 -3.47 -8.86
N LEU A 142 -0.66 -3.35 -9.31
CA LEU A 142 -1.28 -2.05 -9.51
C LEU A 142 -1.90 -1.62 -8.17
N THR A 143 -1.50 -0.46 -7.66
CA THR A 143 -2.05 0.08 -6.41
C THR A 143 -2.86 1.32 -6.69
N GLY A 144 -4.10 1.36 -6.21
CA GLY A 144 -4.99 2.51 -6.30
C GLY A 144 -5.24 3.12 -4.93
N PHE A 145 -4.78 4.35 -4.73
CA PHE A 145 -5.15 5.19 -3.59
C PHE A 145 -6.40 5.96 -3.96
N VAL A 146 -7.52 5.66 -3.32
CA VAL A 146 -8.85 6.09 -3.76
C VAL A 146 -9.58 6.88 -2.67
N GLN A 147 -10.17 8.01 -3.08
CA GLN A 147 -11.02 8.84 -2.26
C GLN A 147 -12.48 8.76 -2.73
N HIS A 148 -13.36 8.12 -1.95
CA HIS A 148 -14.80 8.16 -2.24
C HIS A 148 -15.35 9.59 -2.24
N GLN A 149 -16.20 9.89 -3.21
CA GLN A 149 -16.97 11.14 -3.31
C GLN A 149 -18.42 10.91 -2.84
N PRO A 150 -19.01 11.88 -2.10
CA PRO A 150 -18.35 13.04 -1.52
C PRO A 150 -17.42 12.63 -0.35
N ALA A 151 -16.31 13.35 -0.19
CA ALA A 151 -15.45 13.18 0.97
C ALA A 151 -16.24 13.56 2.24
N PRO A 152 -16.31 12.71 3.27
CA PRO A 152 -16.94 13.10 4.54
C PRO A 152 -16.25 14.35 5.09
N GLN A 153 -17.02 15.32 5.58
CA GLN A 153 -16.48 16.55 6.17
C GLN A 153 -15.61 16.23 7.38
N ASP A 154 -16.00 15.24 8.18
CA ASP A 154 -15.25 14.78 9.35
C ASP A 154 -14.63 13.40 9.16
N TRP A 155 -13.36 13.26 9.58
CA TRP A 155 -12.66 11.97 9.54
C TRP A 155 -13.18 11.02 10.63
N GLN A 156 -13.69 11.57 11.73
CA GLN A 156 -14.15 10.84 12.93
C GLN A 156 -15.49 10.11 12.70
N ASP A 157 -16.33 10.57 11.77
CA ASP A 157 -17.56 9.86 11.36
C ASP A 157 -17.29 8.51 10.66
N ALA A 158 -16.02 8.18 10.41
CA ALA A 158 -15.61 7.00 9.66
C ALA A 158 -15.21 5.78 10.51
N ASP A 159 -15.45 5.81 11.83
CA ASP A 159 -15.24 4.59 12.64
C ASP A 159 -16.28 3.49 12.31
N THR A 160 -17.39 3.81 11.62
CA THR A 160 -18.44 2.82 11.32
C THR A 160 -19.18 3.09 10.00
N ALA A 161 -18.56 2.76 8.87
CA ALA A 161 -19.30 2.17 7.77
C ALA A 161 -18.39 1.21 7.01
N MET A 162 -18.91 0.03 6.66
CA MET A 162 -18.34 -0.83 5.64
C MET A 162 -18.35 -0.05 4.32
N LEU A 163 -17.36 0.82 4.11
CA LEU A 163 -17.15 1.42 2.80
C LEU A 163 -17.02 0.25 1.84
N ALA A 164 -17.98 0.11 0.93
CA ALA A 164 -17.92 -0.92 -0.08
C ALA A 164 -16.61 -0.73 -0.87
N PRO A 165 -16.05 -1.82 -1.42
CA PRO A 165 -15.01 -1.66 -2.42
C PRO A 165 -15.52 -0.73 -3.54
N PRO A 166 -14.64 0.10 -4.13
CA PRO A 166 -15.07 1.11 -5.07
C PRO A 166 -15.69 0.45 -6.33
N TYR A 167 -16.73 1.05 -6.91
CA TYR A 167 -17.47 0.43 -8.02
C TYR A 167 -16.54 -0.02 -9.16
N GLY A 168 -16.75 -1.22 -9.69
CA GLY A 168 -15.95 -1.76 -10.78
C GLY A 168 -14.56 -2.30 -10.38
N TRP A 169 -14.23 -2.34 -9.08
CA TRP A 169 -12.95 -2.86 -8.56
C TRP A 169 -12.56 -4.26 -9.05
N ASN A 170 -13.51 -5.11 -9.41
CA ASN A 170 -13.30 -6.47 -9.93
C ASN A 170 -13.77 -6.65 -11.38
N SER A 171 -14.04 -5.56 -12.10
CA SER A 171 -14.58 -5.61 -13.46
C SER A 171 -13.48 -5.67 -14.52
N GLY A 172 -13.80 -6.26 -15.67
CA GLY A 172 -12.91 -6.28 -16.84
C GLY A 172 -11.51 -6.81 -16.53
N ALA A 173 -10.48 -6.06 -16.95
CA ALA A 173 -9.09 -6.45 -16.79
C ALA A 173 -8.60 -6.43 -15.33
N LEU A 174 -9.24 -5.69 -14.41
CA LEU A 174 -8.92 -5.73 -12.98
C LEU A 174 -9.34 -7.06 -12.34
N GLY A 175 -10.42 -7.66 -12.83
CA GLY A 175 -10.89 -8.97 -12.38
C GLY A 175 -9.95 -10.13 -12.73
N GLN A 176 -8.93 -9.90 -13.57
CA GLN A 176 -7.90 -10.90 -13.91
C GLN A 176 -6.76 -10.95 -12.88
N ALA A 177 -6.75 -10.06 -11.88
CA ALA A 177 -5.76 -10.08 -10.82
C ALA A 177 -5.87 -11.39 -10.02
N GLN A 178 -4.74 -12.05 -9.78
CA GLN A 178 -4.63 -13.28 -8.99
C GLN A 178 -5.01 -13.06 -7.52
N ARG A 179 -4.87 -11.82 -7.04
CA ARG A 179 -5.30 -11.40 -5.70
C ARG A 179 -5.74 -9.95 -5.74
N ILE A 180 -6.84 -9.67 -5.03
CA ILE A 180 -7.33 -8.31 -4.83
C ILE A 180 -7.46 -8.05 -3.34
N VAL A 181 -6.79 -7.01 -2.87
CA VAL A 181 -6.76 -6.61 -1.47
C VAL A 181 -7.30 -5.19 -1.36
N ARG A 182 -8.20 -4.98 -0.40
CA ARG A 182 -8.65 -3.66 0.02
C ARG A 182 -7.99 -3.33 1.35
N ASN A 183 -7.43 -2.15 1.48
CA ASN A 183 -6.97 -1.62 2.74
C ASN A 183 -7.80 -0.37 3.08
N LEU A 184 -8.60 -0.46 4.12
CA LEU A 184 -9.44 0.64 4.59
C LEU A 184 -8.63 1.48 5.58
N VAL A 185 -8.44 2.76 5.27
CA VAL A 185 -7.64 3.68 6.10
C VAL A 185 -8.43 4.03 7.36
N ARG A 186 -7.84 3.75 8.54
CA ARG A 186 -8.53 3.81 9.84
C ARG A 186 -8.14 5.01 10.70
N GLU A 187 -7.08 5.72 10.34
CA GLU A 187 -6.63 6.92 11.05
C GLU A 187 -6.56 8.11 10.10
N LEU A 188 -6.54 9.33 10.66
CA LEU A 188 -6.45 10.55 9.88
C LEU A 188 -5.15 10.54 9.06
N PRO A 189 -5.23 10.59 7.72
CA PRO A 189 -4.05 10.62 6.88
C PRO A 189 -3.29 11.91 7.03
N PRO A 190 -2.00 11.89 6.72
CA PRO A 190 -1.24 13.12 6.54
C PRO A 190 -1.88 14.05 5.50
N PRO A 191 -1.68 15.38 5.63
CA PRO A 191 -2.09 16.34 4.59
C PRO A 191 -1.55 15.94 3.21
N GLY A 192 -2.38 16.08 2.17
CA GLY A 192 -2.04 15.66 0.81
C GLY A 192 -2.27 14.18 0.49
N TYR A 193 -2.51 13.33 1.50
CA TYR A 193 -2.73 11.88 1.33
C TYR A 193 -4.11 11.43 1.82
N ARG A 194 -5.12 12.29 1.69
CA ARG A 194 -6.51 12.04 2.15
C ARG A 194 -7.21 11.03 1.24
N PHE A 195 -6.77 9.78 1.28
CA PHE A 195 -7.39 8.62 0.64
C PHE A 195 -8.11 7.77 1.68
N ARG A 196 -9.27 7.23 1.34
CA ARG A 196 -10.05 6.36 2.25
C ARG A 196 -9.73 4.88 2.06
N GLN A 197 -9.36 4.49 0.84
CA GLN A 197 -9.06 3.10 0.51
C GLN A 197 -7.77 3.01 -0.28
N VAL A 198 -6.99 1.97 -0.02
CA VAL A 198 -5.88 1.54 -0.88
C VAL A 198 -6.20 0.17 -1.43
N MET A 199 -6.41 0.09 -2.74
CA MET A 199 -6.65 -1.16 -3.46
C MET A 199 -5.32 -1.70 -3.99
N GLU A 200 -5.09 -3.00 -3.86
CA GLU A 200 -3.96 -3.70 -4.46
C GLU A 200 -4.51 -4.77 -5.41
N TRP A 201 -4.14 -4.69 -6.69
CA TRP A 201 -4.41 -5.73 -7.70
C TRP A 201 -3.10 -6.41 -8.07
N TRP A 202 -2.98 -7.69 -7.73
CA TRP A 202 -1.77 -8.47 -7.92
C TRP A 202 -1.90 -9.28 -9.21
N PHE A 203 -1.02 -9.03 -10.18
CA PHE A 203 -1.08 -9.66 -11.51
C PHE A 203 0.02 -10.71 -11.67
N ALA A 204 -0.22 -11.70 -12.52
CA ALA A 204 0.79 -12.72 -12.82
C ALA A 204 1.96 -12.11 -13.60
N SER A 205 1.69 -11.05 -14.39
CA SER A 205 2.67 -10.47 -15.29
C SER A 205 2.49 -8.95 -15.45
N LEU A 206 3.56 -8.28 -15.88
CA LEU A 206 3.53 -6.86 -16.21
C LEU A 206 2.57 -6.53 -17.38
N PRO A 207 2.52 -7.31 -18.49
CA PRO A 207 1.56 -7.07 -19.57
C PRO A 207 0.10 -7.07 -19.11
N GLU A 208 -0.29 -7.97 -18.21
CA GLU A 208 -1.65 -8.00 -17.64
C GLU A 208 -1.96 -6.74 -16.84
N ALA A 209 -1.06 -6.34 -15.95
CA ALA A 209 -1.23 -5.13 -15.14
C ALA A 209 -1.31 -3.86 -16.00
N ARG A 210 -0.49 -3.78 -17.05
CA ARG A 210 -0.53 -2.70 -18.05
C ARG A 210 -1.85 -2.70 -18.83
N ALA A 211 -2.38 -3.87 -19.19
CA ALA A 211 -3.69 -3.97 -19.84
C ALA A 211 -4.81 -3.48 -18.92
N ALA A 212 -4.75 -3.80 -17.63
CA ALA A 212 -5.69 -3.27 -16.64
C ALA A 212 -5.61 -1.75 -16.50
N ALA A 213 -4.40 -1.19 -16.43
CA ALA A 213 -4.20 0.27 -16.41
C ALA A 213 -4.75 0.95 -17.67
N ARG A 214 -4.54 0.38 -18.86
CA ARG A 214 -5.14 0.90 -20.12
C ARG A 214 -6.66 0.84 -20.10
N ALA A 215 -7.24 -0.24 -19.60
CA ALA A 215 -8.70 -0.36 -19.48
C ALA A 215 -9.29 0.71 -18.56
N LEU A 216 -8.63 0.99 -17.44
CA LEU A 216 -9.00 2.07 -16.52
C LEU A 216 -8.92 3.45 -17.16
N HIS A 217 -7.94 3.70 -18.04
CA HIS A 217 -7.87 4.97 -18.77
C HIS A 217 -9.05 5.14 -19.74
N MET A 218 -9.38 4.07 -20.48
CA MET A 218 -10.46 4.08 -21.48
C MET A 218 -11.85 4.17 -20.86
N GLN A 219 -12.03 3.57 -19.68
CA GLN A 219 -13.27 3.55 -18.93
C GLN A 219 -12.99 3.93 -17.48
N PRO A 220 -12.78 5.24 -17.21
CA PRO A 220 -12.43 5.70 -15.88
C PRO A 220 -13.59 5.43 -14.92
N PRO A 221 -13.34 4.69 -13.83
CA PRO A 221 -14.36 4.42 -12.85
C PRO A 221 -14.68 5.68 -12.03
N ALA A 222 -15.89 5.74 -11.49
CA ALA A 222 -16.35 6.86 -10.66
C ALA A 222 -15.77 6.82 -9.23
N TRP A 223 -14.45 6.76 -9.13
CA TRP A 223 -13.70 6.62 -7.87
C TRP A 223 -13.39 7.95 -7.19
N GLY A 224 -13.76 9.08 -7.79
CA GLY A 224 -13.36 10.39 -7.29
C GLY A 224 -11.86 10.65 -7.51
N SER A 225 -11.23 11.30 -6.55
CA SER A 225 -9.78 11.53 -6.60
C SER A 225 -9.04 10.22 -6.38
N SER A 226 -8.17 9.85 -7.32
CA SER A 226 -7.37 8.63 -7.20
C SER A 226 -5.96 8.80 -7.72
N VAL A 227 -5.03 8.08 -7.10
CA VAL A 227 -3.66 7.90 -7.61
C VAL A 227 -3.44 6.42 -7.88
N LEU A 228 -3.06 6.09 -9.12
CA LEU A 228 -2.72 4.74 -9.53
C LEU A 228 -1.22 4.63 -9.77
N VAL A 229 -0.59 3.63 -9.17
CA VAL A 229 0.84 3.35 -9.37
C VAL A 229 1.02 1.89 -9.73
N LEU A 230 1.68 1.63 -10.86
CA LEU A 230 2.08 0.29 -11.25
C LEU A 230 3.48 0.00 -10.72
N THR A 231 3.60 -1.03 -9.90
CA THR A 231 4.82 -1.35 -9.18
C THR A 231 5.23 -2.81 -9.33
N GLN A 232 6.50 -3.08 -9.07
CA GLN A 232 7.03 -4.43 -8.88
C GLN A 232 7.72 -4.50 -7.52
N VAL A 233 7.53 -5.61 -6.80
CA VAL A 233 8.19 -5.84 -5.51
C VAL A 233 9.68 -6.08 -5.73
N THR A 234 10.51 -5.16 -5.25
CA THR A 234 11.99 -5.22 -5.38
C THR A 234 12.66 -5.69 -4.09
N HIS A 235 11.92 -5.72 -2.99
CA HIS A 235 12.34 -6.24 -1.71
C HIS A 235 11.12 -6.75 -0.93
N ALA A 236 11.25 -7.93 -0.32
CA ALA A 236 10.26 -8.48 0.59
C ALA A 236 10.95 -9.21 1.73
N ARG A 237 10.40 -9.11 2.95
CA ARG A 237 10.85 -9.89 4.11
C ARG A 237 9.70 -10.18 5.07
N PRO A 238 9.76 -11.32 5.78
CA PRO A 238 8.84 -11.59 6.91
C PRO A 238 8.84 -10.63 8.21
#